data_AF-A0A8I1EAD6-F1
#
_entry.id   AF-A0A8I1EAD6-F1
#
_cell.length_a   1.000
_cell.length_b   1.000
_cell.length_c   1.000
_cell.angle_alpha   90.00
_cell.angle_beta   90.00
_cell.angle_gamma   90.00
#
_symmetry.space_group_name_H-M   'P 1'
#
loop_
_entity.id
_entity.type
_entity.pdbx_description
1 polymer ?
#
loop_
_entity_poly.entity_id
_entity_poly.type
_entity_poly.pdbx_seq_one_letter_code
_entity_poly.pdbx_strand_id
1 'polypeptide(L)'
;MSHNGSNQANVTVLQASTPTSSDILRKLQWKQMRHDEIYHSDICLLRIQARIAHHTLHLGKYSGKMVEALIAKGGVDTEALTRVVLDGIIIAMSSANTLSIPLWKIDGAEEDLSGALGGRQIHGMVDTHILGFTVLMGHMAKAVEALDHVEPLNSRLAYEVALKKIWLVLLKSWRILSSEKLEDALRKKMLVIEKRNPFYGRHPNYENDFKPTGHESGKI
;
A
#
# COMPACT_ATOMS: atom_id res chain seq x y z
N MET A 1 -45.93 50.84 -13.52
CA MET A 1 -44.70 51.15 -12.75
C MET A 1 -44.32 49.92 -11.94
N SER A 2 -43.03 49.52 -12.02
CA SER A 2 -42.26 48.73 -11.03
C SER A 2 -42.77 47.31 -10.70
N HIS A 3 -42.22 46.20 -11.20
CA HIS A 3 -40.91 45.52 -10.98
C HIS A 3 -41.21 44.15 -10.37
N ASN A 4 -41.18 43.06 -11.15
CA ASN A 4 -40.03 42.19 -11.43
C ASN A 4 -39.28 41.70 -10.18
N GLY A 5 -39.32 40.39 -9.93
CA GLY A 5 -38.62 39.76 -8.80
C GLY A 5 -38.81 38.24 -8.73
N SER A 6 -38.66 37.52 -9.85
CA SER A 6 -38.52 36.06 -9.84
C SER A 6 -37.13 35.69 -9.32
N ASN A 7 -37.07 35.34 -8.04
CA ASN A 7 -35.87 34.89 -7.36
C ASN A 7 -35.56 33.45 -7.81
N GLN A 8 -34.81 33.29 -8.91
CA GLN A 8 -34.22 32.00 -9.27
C GLN A 8 -33.09 31.70 -8.30
N ALA A 9 -33.35 30.80 -7.35
CA ALA A 9 -32.32 30.20 -6.54
C ALA A 9 -31.34 29.43 -7.45
N ASN A 10 -30.15 30.00 -7.64
CA ASN A 10 -29.01 29.30 -8.23
C ASN A 10 -28.65 28.13 -7.31
N VAL A 11 -29.21 26.96 -7.58
CA VAL A 11 -28.73 25.69 -7.03
C VAL A 11 -27.36 25.45 -7.65
N THR A 12 -26.32 25.92 -6.96
CA THR A 12 -24.94 25.58 -7.29
C THR A 12 -24.78 24.10 -6.97
N VAL A 13 -24.93 23.27 -7.99
CA VAL A 13 -24.55 21.85 -7.92
C VAL A 13 -23.07 21.83 -7.58
N LEU A 14 -22.74 21.50 -6.33
CA LEU A 14 -21.37 21.21 -5.92
C LEU A 14 -20.87 20.05 -6.78
N GLN A 15 -20.13 20.36 -7.85
CA GLN A 15 -19.38 19.34 -8.58
C GLN A 15 -18.43 18.71 -7.56
N ALA A 16 -18.59 17.40 -7.34
CA ALA A 16 -17.68 16.64 -6.51
C ALA A 16 -16.25 16.86 -7.04
N SER A 17 -15.40 17.46 -6.22
CA SER A 17 -13.99 17.68 -6.55
C SER A 17 -13.34 16.35 -6.89
N THR A 18 -12.54 16.32 -7.96
CA THR A 18 -11.77 15.13 -8.34
C THR A 18 -10.92 14.67 -7.14
N PRO A 19 -10.94 13.36 -6.79
CA PRO A 19 -10.17 12.85 -5.65
C PRO A 19 -8.68 13.16 -5.80
N THR A 20 -8.03 13.60 -4.72
CA THR A 20 -6.58 13.82 -4.71
C THR A 20 -5.83 12.48 -4.69
N SER A 21 -4.53 12.47 -5.01
CA SER A 21 -3.69 11.28 -4.87
C SER A 21 -3.68 10.74 -3.43
N SER A 22 -3.77 11.63 -2.45
CA SER A 22 -3.91 11.27 -1.03
C SER A 22 -5.25 10.60 -0.70
N ASP A 23 -6.35 11.08 -1.30
CA ASP A 23 -7.66 10.43 -1.14
C ASP A 23 -7.68 9.02 -1.73
N ILE A 24 -7.08 8.85 -2.90
CA ILE A 24 -6.96 7.56 -3.58
C ILE A 24 -6.11 6.62 -2.72
N LEU A 25 -4.94 7.05 -2.24
CA LEU A 25 -4.09 6.22 -1.39
C LEU A 25 -4.77 5.85 -0.07
N ARG A 26 -5.49 6.79 0.56
CA ARG A 26 -6.29 6.48 1.76
C ARG A 26 -7.32 5.39 1.48
N LYS A 27 -8.00 5.44 0.33
CA LYS A 27 -8.93 4.38 -0.10
C LYS A 27 -8.20 3.05 -0.32
N LEU A 28 -7.06 3.05 -0.99
CA LEU A 28 -6.26 1.83 -1.24
C LEU A 28 -5.75 1.21 0.06
N GLN A 29 -5.24 2.02 0.99
CA GLN A 29 -4.76 1.56 2.28
C GLN A 29 -5.89 0.95 3.12
N TRP A 30 -7.08 1.55 3.10
CA TRP A 30 -8.29 0.98 3.71
C TRP A 30 -8.72 -0.33 3.05
N LYS A 31 -8.69 -0.40 1.71
CA LYS A 31 -8.98 -1.66 1.00
C LYS A 31 -8.01 -2.77 1.40
N GLN A 32 -6.72 -2.47 1.52
CA GLN A 32 -5.73 -3.44 1.99
C GLN A 32 -6.06 -3.93 3.41
N MET A 33 -6.47 -3.02 4.30
CA MET A 33 -6.88 -3.39 5.66
C MET A 33 -8.06 -4.38 5.65
N ARG A 34 -9.10 -4.10 4.85
CA ARG A 34 -10.29 -4.98 4.74
C ARG A 34 -9.95 -6.30 4.08
N HIS A 35 -9.09 -6.28 3.06
CA HIS A 35 -8.54 -7.50 2.46
C HIS A 35 -7.87 -8.38 3.52
N ASP A 36 -6.97 -7.80 4.32
CA ASP A 36 -6.22 -8.55 5.33
C ASP A 36 -7.15 -9.14 6.40
N GLU A 37 -8.16 -8.38 6.84
CA GLU A 37 -9.14 -8.85 7.83
C GLU A 37 -9.97 -10.05 7.35
N ILE A 38 -10.32 -10.08 6.06
CA ILE A 38 -11.20 -11.11 5.47
C ILE A 38 -10.39 -12.32 4.99
N TYR A 39 -9.31 -12.07 4.26
CA TYR A 39 -8.57 -13.09 3.52
C TYR A 39 -7.27 -13.54 4.21
N HIS A 40 -6.83 -12.82 5.25
CA HIS A 40 -5.66 -13.14 6.08
C HIS A 40 -5.98 -13.00 7.58
N SER A 41 -7.15 -13.49 7.98
CA SER A 41 -7.65 -13.37 9.36
C SER A 41 -6.74 -14.05 10.38
N ASP A 42 -6.07 -15.15 10.00
CA ASP A 42 -5.05 -15.83 10.79
C ASP A 42 -3.89 -14.90 11.18
N ILE A 43 -3.42 -14.09 10.23
CA ILE A 43 -2.38 -13.08 10.47
C ILE A 43 -2.94 -11.88 11.24
N CYS A 44 -4.17 -11.44 10.97
CA CYS A 44 -4.78 -10.32 11.67
C CYS A 44 -5.04 -10.59 13.16
N LEU A 45 -5.24 -11.85 13.54
CA LEU A 45 -5.44 -12.26 14.94
C LEU A 45 -4.13 -12.35 15.75
N LEU A 46 -2.98 -12.24 15.10
CA LEU A 46 -1.69 -12.20 15.79
C LEU A 46 -1.54 -10.88 16.59
N ARG A 47 -0.77 -10.95 17.68
CA ARG A 47 -0.36 -9.74 18.42
C ARG A 47 0.45 -8.82 17.51
N ILE A 48 0.41 -7.52 17.77
CA ILE A 48 1.09 -6.50 16.93
C ILE A 48 2.56 -6.87 16.68
N GLN A 49 3.29 -7.35 17.70
CA GLN A 49 4.69 -7.75 17.59
C GLN A 49 4.88 -8.90 16.59
N ALA A 50 4.05 -9.95 16.67
CA ALA A 50 4.09 -11.07 15.76
C ALA A 50 3.67 -10.67 14.33
N ARG A 51 2.72 -9.72 14.18
CA ARG A 51 2.33 -9.19 12.87
C ARG A 51 3.45 -8.40 12.20
N ILE A 52 4.13 -7.51 12.93
CA ILE A 52 5.25 -6.75 12.35
C ILE A 52 6.45 -7.66 12.03
N ALA A 53 6.70 -8.69 12.85
CA ALA A 53 7.69 -9.72 12.52
C ALA A 53 7.30 -10.46 11.24
N HIS A 54 6.04 -10.88 11.11
CA HIS A 54 5.52 -11.54 9.90
C HIS A 54 5.67 -10.67 8.65
N HIS A 55 5.29 -9.38 8.71
CA HIS A 55 5.47 -8.45 7.59
C HIS A 55 6.95 -8.23 7.26
N THR A 56 7.83 -8.18 8.26
CA THR A 56 9.30 -8.10 8.07
C THR A 56 9.84 -9.31 7.33
N LEU A 57 9.38 -10.52 7.67
CA LEU A 57 9.75 -11.74 6.95
C LEU A 57 9.28 -11.70 5.49
N HIS A 58 8.08 -11.19 5.22
CA HIS A 58 7.59 -11.00 3.86
C HIS A 58 8.44 -10.02 3.06
N LEU A 59 8.75 -8.84 3.60
CA LEU A 59 9.59 -7.85 2.94
C LEU A 59 11.03 -8.36 2.78
N GLY A 60 11.56 -9.10 3.76
CA GLY A 60 12.88 -9.74 3.68
C GLY A 60 12.95 -10.78 2.56
N LYS A 61 11.95 -11.66 2.46
CA LYS A 61 11.79 -12.57 1.32
C LYS A 61 11.77 -11.82 -0.02
N TYR A 62 11.09 -10.68 -0.08
CA TYR A 62 11.05 -9.87 -1.30
C TYR A 62 12.38 -9.18 -1.60
N SER A 63 13.16 -8.77 -0.61
CA SER A 63 14.51 -8.23 -0.84
C SER A 63 15.38 -9.22 -1.62
N GLY A 64 15.38 -10.50 -1.23
CA GLY A 64 16.09 -11.56 -1.93
C GLY A 64 15.60 -11.72 -3.37
N LYS A 65 14.28 -11.80 -3.58
CA LYS A 65 13.69 -11.92 -4.92
C LYS A 65 13.96 -10.72 -5.82
N MET A 66 14.01 -9.51 -5.26
CA MET A 66 14.38 -8.31 -6.02
C MET A 66 15.83 -8.37 -6.48
N VAL A 67 16.74 -8.80 -5.60
CA VAL A 67 18.16 -8.98 -5.95
C VAL A 67 18.32 -10.09 -7.00
N GLU A 68 17.64 -11.23 -6.86
CA GLU A 68 17.63 -12.31 -7.86
C GLU A 68 17.22 -11.80 -9.24
N ALA A 69 16.17 -10.97 -9.32
CA ALA A 69 15.72 -10.37 -10.56
C ALA A 69 16.73 -9.37 -11.14
N LEU A 70 17.47 -8.63 -10.30
CA LEU A 70 18.52 -7.71 -10.76
C LEU A 70 19.72 -8.45 -11.37
N ILE A 71 20.12 -9.58 -10.79
CA ILE A 71 21.30 -10.34 -11.21
C ILE A 71 20.96 -11.52 -12.12
N ALA A 72 19.74 -11.54 -12.69
CA ALA A 72 19.28 -12.63 -13.51
C ALA A 72 20.19 -12.86 -14.73
N LYS A 73 20.30 -14.13 -15.14
CA LYS A 73 21.12 -14.50 -16.29
C LYS A 73 20.52 -13.88 -17.55
N GLY A 74 21.26 -12.99 -18.21
CA GLY A 74 20.78 -12.24 -19.38
C GLY A 74 20.45 -10.77 -19.08
N GLY A 75 20.67 -10.30 -17.86
CA GLY A 75 20.42 -8.92 -17.44
C GLY A 75 19.25 -8.84 -16.46
N VAL A 76 18.81 -7.61 -16.15
CA VAL A 76 17.73 -7.36 -15.20
C VAL A 76 16.42 -7.95 -15.71
N ASP A 77 15.80 -8.85 -14.93
CA ASP A 77 14.43 -9.33 -15.14
C ASP A 77 13.43 -8.30 -14.60
N THR A 78 13.15 -7.30 -15.44
CA THR A 78 12.25 -6.18 -15.12
C THR A 78 10.83 -6.66 -14.78
N GLU A 79 10.35 -7.74 -15.40
CA GLU A 79 9.00 -8.24 -15.15
C GLU A 79 8.91 -8.89 -13.74
N ALA A 80 9.86 -9.77 -13.40
CA ALA A 80 9.95 -10.32 -12.05
C ALA A 80 10.12 -9.22 -11.01
N LEU A 81 10.98 -8.24 -11.28
CA LEU A 81 11.23 -7.14 -10.36
C LEU A 81 9.96 -6.30 -10.14
N THR A 82 9.22 -5.98 -11.21
CA THR A 82 7.94 -5.24 -11.15
C THR A 82 6.92 -5.97 -10.28
N ARG A 83 6.77 -7.29 -10.46
CA ARG A 83 5.85 -8.10 -9.66
C ARG A 83 6.22 -8.09 -8.17
N VAL A 84 7.51 -8.22 -7.86
CA VAL A 84 8.00 -8.25 -6.47
C VAL A 84 7.90 -6.87 -5.82
N VAL A 85 8.13 -5.78 -6.55
CA VAL A 85 7.89 -4.41 -6.07
C VAL A 85 6.42 -4.20 -5.72
N LEU A 86 5.49 -4.65 -6.57
CA LEU A 86 4.05 -4.59 -6.27
C LEU A 86 3.70 -5.38 -5.00
N ASP A 87 4.25 -6.60 -4.85
CA ASP A 87 4.08 -7.40 -3.63
C ASP A 87 4.66 -6.70 -2.39
N GLY A 88 5.78 -5.98 -2.54
CA GLY A 88 6.35 -5.13 -1.50
C GLY A 88 5.44 -3.98 -1.09
N ILE A 89 4.82 -3.30 -2.06
CA ILE A 89 3.84 -2.21 -1.81
C ILE A 89 2.66 -2.72 -0.98
N ILE A 90 2.13 -3.90 -1.33
CA ILE A 90 1.03 -4.56 -0.62
C ILE A 90 1.40 -4.79 0.85
N ILE A 91 2.55 -5.42 1.11
CA ILE A 91 2.98 -5.70 2.48
C ILE A 91 3.35 -4.43 3.24
N ALA A 92 3.91 -3.41 2.59
CA ALA A 92 4.14 -2.12 3.22
C ALA A 92 2.83 -1.47 3.69
N MET A 93 1.75 -1.56 2.90
CA MET A 93 0.41 -1.12 3.31
C MET A 93 -0.13 -1.92 4.51
N SER A 94 -0.06 -3.25 4.48
CA SER A 94 -0.46 -4.11 5.61
C SER A 94 0.33 -3.81 6.88
N SER A 95 1.64 -3.58 6.74
CA SER A 95 2.51 -3.20 7.85
C SER A 95 2.17 -1.82 8.40
N ALA A 96 1.85 -0.85 7.54
CA ALA A 96 1.45 0.49 7.97
C ALA A 96 0.10 0.45 8.70
N ASN A 97 -0.85 -0.35 8.21
CA ASN A 97 -2.15 -0.56 8.88
C ASN A 97 -1.98 -1.15 10.29
N THR A 98 -1.08 -2.11 10.45
CA THR A 98 -0.77 -2.72 11.75
C THR A 98 -0.30 -1.70 12.79
N LEU A 99 0.44 -0.67 12.36
CA LEU A 99 0.98 0.39 13.22
C LEU A 99 0.15 1.69 13.19
N SER A 100 -0.98 1.69 12.47
CA SER A 100 -1.83 2.87 12.24
C SER A 100 -1.07 4.06 11.63
N ILE A 101 -0.16 3.79 10.70
CA ILE A 101 0.63 4.80 9.99
C ILE A 101 -0.13 5.22 8.71
N PRO A 102 -0.55 6.49 8.58
CA PRO A 102 -1.22 6.98 7.37
C PRO A 102 -0.20 7.23 6.25
N LEU A 103 -0.12 6.33 5.26
CA LEU A 103 0.90 6.40 4.21
C LEU A 103 0.79 7.66 3.34
N TRP A 104 -0.43 8.20 3.19
CA TRP A 104 -0.70 9.44 2.45
C TRP A 104 -0.23 10.71 3.17
N LYS A 105 0.31 10.60 4.38
CA LYS A 105 0.91 11.71 5.13
C LYS A 105 2.44 11.57 5.27
N ILE A 106 3.07 10.65 4.54
CA ILE A 106 4.53 10.52 4.54
C ILE A 106 5.13 11.64 3.70
N ASP A 107 5.95 12.47 4.33
CA ASP A 107 6.67 13.54 3.66
C ASP A 107 7.55 13.01 2.53
N GLY A 108 7.56 13.71 1.40
CA GLY A 108 8.31 13.33 0.19
C GLY A 108 7.64 12.25 -0.67
N ALA A 109 6.48 11.70 -0.28
CA ALA A 109 5.77 10.71 -1.09
C ALA A 109 4.88 11.31 -2.18
N GLU A 110 4.54 12.60 -2.12
CA GLU A 110 3.45 13.20 -2.91
C GLU A 110 3.67 13.07 -4.43
N GLU A 111 4.84 13.45 -4.92
CA GLU A 111 5.16 13.39 -6.36
C GLU A 111 5.19 11.95 -6.85
N ASP A 112 5.87 11.07 -6.13
CA ASP A 112 5.99 9.66 -6.49
C ASP A 112 4.64 8.94 -6.42
N LEU A 113 3.80 9.27 -5.44
CA LEU A 113 2.45 8.75 -5.32
C LEU A 113 1.58 9.22 -6.49
N SER A 114 1.56 10.51 -6.78
CA SER A 114 0.80 11.08 -7.90
C SER A 114 1.26 10.48 -9.23
N GLY A 115 2.57 10.30 -9.40
CA GLY A 115 3.17 9.66 -10.57
C GLY A 115 2.74 8.20 -10.71
N ALA A 116 2.86 7.41 -9.65
CA ALA A 116 2.49 5.99 -9.65
C ALA A 116 1.00 5.77 -9.91
N LEU A 117 0.13 6.58 -9.30
CA LEU A 117 -1.33 6.53 -9.53
C LEU A 117 -1.70 7.02 -10.93
N GLY A 118 -0.93 7.95 -11.49
CA GLY A 118 -1.11 8.46 -12.84
C GLY A 118 -0.51 7.59 -13.95
N GLY A 119 0.23 6.52 -13.62
CA GLY A 119 0.97 5.72 -14.60
C GLY A 119 2.14 6.46 -15.26
N ARG A 120 2.70 7.47 -14.58
CA ARG A 120 3.82 8.28 -15.09
C ARG A 120 5.16 7.67 -14.72
N GLN A 121 5.81 7.08 -15.72
CA GLN A 121 7.15 6.55 -15.57
C GLN A 121 8.20 7.64 -15.39
N ILE A 122 9.29 7.28 -14.73
CA ILE A 122 10.51 8.09 -14.64
C ILE A 122 11.72 7.28 -15.09
N HIS A 123 12.73 7.97 -15.58
CA HIS A 123 14.03 7.35 -15.76
C HIS A 123 14.75 7.27 -14.41
N GLY A 124 15.43 6.16 -14.15
CA GLY A 124 16.19 5.99 -12.92
C GLY A 124 16.92 4.67 -12.83
N MET A 125 17.89 4.63 -11.93
CA MET A 125 18.70 3.46 -11.61
C MET A 125 17.94 2.59 -10.60
N VAL A 126 17.23 1.57 -11.08
CA VAL A 126 16.41 0.70 -10.22
C VAL A 126 17.27 -0.10 -9.23
N ASP A 127 18.46 -0.52 -9.64
CA ASP A 127 19.44 -1.21 -8.81
C ASP A 127 19.74 -0.46 -7.50
N THR A 128 19.97 0.85 -7.56
CA THR A 128 20.24 1.69 -6.38
C THR A 128 19.06 1.68 -5.41
N HIS A 129 17.83 1.69 -5.93
CA HIS A 129 16.62 1.67 -5.10
C HIS A 129 16.44 0.30 -4.44
N ILE A 130 16.67 -0.80 -5.16
CA ILE A 130 16.56 -2.15 -4.61
C ILE A 130 17.67 -2.43 -3.57
N LEU A 131 18.91 -2.00 -3.83
CA LEU A 131 19.98 -2.11 -2.83
C LEU A 131 19.64 -1.28 -1.58
N GLY A 132 19.07 -0.09 -1.76
CA GLY A 132 18.52 0.71 -0.68
C GLY A 132 17.42 -0.01 0.10
N PHE A 133 16.49 -0.68 -0.59
CA PHE A 133 15.46 -1.52 0.03
C PHE A 133 16.09 -2.63 0.90
N THR A 134 17.11 -3.33 0.40
CA THR A 134 17.81 -4.40 1.15
C THR A 134 18.49 -3.85 2.42
N VAL A 135 19.13 -2.68 2.34
CA VAL A 135 19.70 -2.02 3.54
C VAL A 135 18.62 -1.67 4.55
N LEU A 136 17.49 -1.10 4.09
CA LEU A 136 16.36 -0.76 4.97
C LEU A 136 15.73 -2.01 5.61
N MET A 137 15.75 -3.15 4.92
CA MET A 137 15.34 -4.42 5.50
C MET A 137 16.23 -4.85 6.65
N GLY A 138 17.54 -4.62 6.58
CA GLY A 138 18.45 -4.85 7.72
C GLY A 138 18.07 -4.01 8.94
N HIS A 139 17.75 -2.72 8.74
CA HIS A 139 17.28 -1.86 9.83
C HIS A 139 15.94 -2.32 10.41
N MET A 140 15.00 -2.73 9.55
CA MET A 140 13.70 -3.24 9.99
C MET A 140 13.85 -4.56 10.77
N ALA A 141 14.72 -5.46 10.31
CA ALA A 141 15.04 -6.70 11.01
C ALA A 141 15.64 -6.42 12.40
N LYS A 142 16.58 -5.48 12.51
CA LYS A 142 17.13 -5.08 13.82
C LYS A 142 16.06 -4.53 14.76
N ALA A 143 15.10 -3.76 14.25
CA ALA A 143 14.00 -3.25 15.07
C ALA A 143 13.14 -4.40 15.64
N VAL A 144 12.88 -5.44 14.85
CA VAL A 144 12.15 -6.63 15.31
C VAL A 144 12.99 -7.45 16.29
N GLU A 145 14.26 -7.73 15.97
CA GLU A 145 15.18 -8.45 16.85
C GLU A 145 15.31 -7.76 18.23
N ALA A 146 15.49 -6.45 18.25
CA ALA A 146 15.59 -5.67 19.47
C ALA A 146 14.30 -5.72 20.31
N LEU A 147 13.14 -5.83 19.66
CA LEU A 147 11.86 -5.99 20.35
C LEU A 147 11.75 -7.37 21.02
N ASP A 148 12.24 -8.42 20.34
CA ASP A 148 12.25 -9.79 20.85
C ASP A 148 13.25 -9.98 22.00
N HIS A 149 14.40 -9.29 21.94
CA HIS A 149 15.44 -9.32 22.98
C HIS A 149 15.27 -8.26 24.08
N VAL A 150 14.27 -7.38 23.96
CA VAL A 150 14.04 -6.26 24.91
C VAL A 150 15.29 -5.39 25.06
N GLU A 151 15.95 -5.11 23.93
CA GLU A 151 17.12 -4.23 23.87
C GLU A 151 16.73 -2.76 24.16
N PRO A 152 17.69 -1.90 24.56
CA PRO A 152 17.45 -0.47 24.76
C PRO A 152 17.34 0.30 23.44
N LEU A 153 16.62 -0.25 22.46
CA LEU A 153 16.28 0.40 21.20
C LEU A 153 14.78 0.76 21.22
N ASN A 154 14.44 1.95 20.71
CA ASN A 154 13.03 2.24 20.42
C ASN A 154 12.60 1.50 19.14
N SER A 155 12.29 0.21 19.27
CA SER A 155 11.96 -0.68 18.16
C SER A 155 10.80 -0.18 17.32
N ARG A 156 9.76 0.40 17.95
CA ARG A 156 8.62 0.96 17.23
C ARG A 156 9.05 2.10 16.31
N LEU A 157 9.82 3.06 16.83
CA LEU A 157 10.28 4.20 16.03
C LEU A 157 11.25 3.75 14.92
N ALA A 158 12.19 2.86 15.24
CA ALA A 158 13.14 2.33 14.27
C ALA A 158 12.42 1.61 13.11
N TYR A 159 11.43 0.77 13.44
CA TYR A 159 10.59 0.09 12.45
C TYR A 159 9.80 1.08 11.59
N GLU A 160 9.14 2.05 12.21
CA GLU A 160 8.36 3.07 11.50
C GLU A 160 9.23 3.88 10.52
N VAL A 161 10.42 4.30 10.95
CA VAL A 161 11.37 5.01 10.08
C VAL A 161 11.80 4.14 8.90
N ALA A 162 12.11 2.86 9.13
CA ALA A 162 12.47 1.93 8.06
C ALA A 162 11.30 1.73 7.09
N LEU A 163 10.08 1.52 7.60
CA LEU A 163 8.87 1.30 6.80
C LEU A 163 8.56 2.51 5.91
N LYS A 164 8.66 3.73 6.45
CA LYS A 164 8.44 4.97 5.68
C LYS A 164 9.43 5.09 4.53
N LYS A 165 10.71 4.79 4.76
CA LYS A 165 11.73 4.81 3.71
C LYS A 165 11.51 3.70 2.67
N ILE A 166 11.13 2.50 3.12
CA ILE A 166 10.77 1.39 2.24
C ILE A 166 9.61 1.78 1.34
N TRP A 167 8.57 2.41 1.89
CA TRP A 167 7.43 2.90 1.13
C TRP A 167 7.85 3.83 -0.01
N LEU A 168 8.69 4.82 0.27
CA LEU A 168 9.20 5.76 -0.74
C LEU A 168 10.01 5.04 -1.82
N VAL A 169 10.91 4.13 -1.42
CA VAL A 169 11.72 3.34 -2.34
C VAL A 169 10.85 2.48 -3.26
N LEU A 170 9.79 1.87 -2.73
CA LEU A 170 8.86 1.03 -3.49
C LEU A 170 8.05 1.85 -4.50
N LEU A 171 7.52 3.02 -4.12
CA LEU A 171 6.79 3.91 -5.03
C LEU A 171 7.70 4.37 -6.18
N LYS A 172 8.93 4.77 -5.87
CA LYS A 172 9.88 5.20 -6.89
C LYS A 172 10.32 4.07 -7.81
N SER A 173 10.55 2.87 -7.24
CA SER A 173 10.85 1.66 -8.01
C SER A 173 9.70 1.32 -8.96
N TRP A 174 8.45 1.42 -8.49
CA TRP A 174 7.26 1.22 -9.33
C TRP A 174 7.24 2.18 -10.53
N ARG A 175 7.50 3.47 -10.31
CA ARG A 175 7.56 4.47 -11.40
C ARG A 175 8.70 4.23 -12.39
N ILE A 176 9.82 3.67 -11.95
CA ILE A 176 10.91 3.32 -12.87
C ILE A 176 10.51 2.10 -13.73
N LEU A 177 9.85 1.12 -13.11
CA LEU A 177 9.62 -0.19 -13.71
C LEU A 177 8.33 -0.30 -14.54
N SER A 178 7.30 0.49 -14.22
CA SER A 178 5.94 0.27 -14.75
C SER A 178 5.25 1.56 -15.18
N SER A 179 4.61 1.52 -16.35
CA SER A 179 3.67 2.54 -16.83
C SER A 179 2.22 2.24 -16.43
N GLU A 180 1.97 1.09 -15.82
CA GLU A 180 0.64 0.75 -15.31
C GLU A 180 0.32 1.61 -14.07
N LYS A 181 -0.92 2.11 -14.02
CA LYS A 181 -1.41 2.81 -12.82
C LYS A 181 -1.38 1.86 -11.64
N LEU A 182 -0.80 2.31 -10.52
CA LEU A 182 -0.66 1.48 -9.33
C LEU A 182 -2.00 0.92 -8.83
N GLU A 183 -3.08 1.70 -8.90
CA GLU A 183 -4.42 1.24 -8.51
C GLU A 183 -4.89 0.04 -9.35
N ASP A 184 -4.67 0.06 -10.66
CA ASP A 184 -5.10 -0.99 -11.57
C ASP A 184 -4.28 -2.28 -11.33
N ALA A 185 -2.96 -2.13 -11.14
CA ALA A 185 -2.07 -3.24 -10.82
C ALA A 185 -2.43 -3.90 -9.48
N LEU A 186 -2.68 -3.10 -8.44
CA LEU A 186 -3.14 -3.58 -7.13
C LEU A 186 -4.46 -4.32 -7.26
N ARG A 187 -5.45 -3.73 -7.96
CA ARG A 187 -6.76 -4.36 -8.18
C ARG A 187 -6.62 -5.73 -8.85
N LYS A 188 -5.85 -5.82 -9.94
CA LYS A 188 -5.61 -7.09 -10.66
C LYS A 188 -4.96 -8.12 -9.74
N LYS A 189 -3.93 -7.73 -8.99
CA LYS A 189 -3.20 -8.63 -8.09
C LYS A 189 -4.08 -9.14 -6.95
N MET A 190 -4.83 -8.27 -6.30
CA MET A 190 -5.71 -8.62 -5.18
C MET A 190 -6.80 -9.60 -5.61
N LEU A 191 -7.47 -9.36 -6.73
CA LEU A 191 -8.51 -10.27 -7.23
C LEU A 191 -7.97 -11.68 -7.52
N VAL A 192 -6.71 -11.80 -7.97
CA VAL A 192 -6.07 -13.11 -8.16
C VAL A 192 -5.82 -13.83 -6.83
N ILE A 193 -5.46 -13.09 -5.78
CA ILE A 193 -5.22 -13.65 -4.44
C ILE A 193 -6.55 -14.07 -3.79
N GLU A 194 -7.54 -13.17 -3.80
CA GLU A 194 -8.84 -13.37 -3.17
C GLU A 194 -9.59 -14.59 -3.74
N LYS A 195 -9.50 -14.82 -5.06
CA LYS A 195 -10.12 -15.98 -5.75
C LYS A 195 -9.62 -17.34 -5.26
N ARG A 196 -8.49 -17.39 -4.56
CA ARG A 196 -7.96 -18.63 -3.97
C ARG A 196 -8.68 -19.02 -2.68
N ASN A 197 -9.40 -18.09 -2.06
CA ASN A 197 -10.15 -18.36 -0.84
C ASN A 197 -11.38 -19.23 -1.17
N PRO A 198 -11.61 -20.35 -0.45
CA PRO A 198 -12.76 -21.23 -0.68
C PRO A 198 -14.13 -20.54 -0.60
N PHE A 199 -14.20 -19.41 0.10
CA PHE A 199 -15.41 -18.62 0.32
C PHE A 199 -15.43 -17.31 -0.47
N TYR A 200 -14.60 -17.16 -1.52
CA TYR A 200 -14.51 -15.94 -2.33
C TYR A 200 -15.88 -15.38 -2.75
N GLY A 201 -16.80 -16.23 -3.21
CA GLY A 201 -18.13 -15.81 -3.65
C GLY A 201 -19.07 -15.34 -2.53
N ARG A 202 -18.69 -15.48 -1.26
CA ARG A 202 -19.46 -15.06 -0.08
C ARG A 202 -18.86 -13.84 0.62
N HIS A 203 -17.62 -13.48 0.29
CA HIS A 203 -16.91 -12.36 0.91
C HIS A 203 -16.92 -11.13 0.00
N PRO A 204 -16.96 -9.91 0.57
CA PRO A 204 -16.61 -8.71 -0.15
C PRO A 204 -15.18 -8.82 -0.70
N ASN A 205 -14.95 -8.25 -1.89
CA ASN A 205 -13.69 -8.34 -2.60
C ASN A 205 -13.18 -6.95 -3.03
N TYR A 206 -11.97 -6.91 -3.59
CA TYR A 206 -11.30 -5.66 -3.97
C TYR A 206 -12.04 -4.85 -5.06
N GLU A 207 -12.87 -5.51 -5.86
CA GLU A 207 -13.63 -4.93 -6.97
C GLU A 207 -14.92 -4.24 -6.49
N ASN A 208 -15.67 -4.88 -5.59
CA ASN A 208 -16.94 -4.38 -5.05
C ASN A 208 -16.76 -3.46 -3.82
N ASP A 209 -15.58 -2.82 -3.74
CA ASP A 209 -15.23 -1.72 -2.84
C ASP A 209 -15.33 -2.01 -1.33
N PHE A 210 -15.30 -3.28 -0.90
CA PHE A 210 -15.48 -3.68 0.52
C PHE A 210 -16.57 -2.87 1.23
N LYS A 211 -17.64 -2.47 0.50
CA LYS A 211 -18.55 -1.37 0.91
C LYS A 211 -18.76 -1.42 2.41
N PRO A 212 -18.55 -0.30 3.16
CA PRO A 212 -18.94 -0.29 4.55
C PRO A 212 -20.38 -0.76 4.55
N THR A 213 -20.66 -1.88 5.21
CA THR A 213 -22.03 -2.21 5.54
C THR A 213 -22.49 -1.02 6.37
N GLY A 214 -23.20 -0.10 5.72
CA GLY A 214 -23.89 0.95 6.43
C GLY A 214 -24.67 0.27 7.53
N HIS A 215 -24.66 0.87 8.71
CA HIS A 215 -25.70 0.61 9.67
C HIS A 215 -27.05 0.68 8.94
N GLU A 216 -27.60 -0.46 8.58
CA GLU A 216 -29.03 -0.62 8.56
C GLU A 216 -29.42 -0.39 10.01
N SER A 217 -29.87 0.84 10.29
CA SER A 217 -30.63 1.18 11.46
C SER A 217 -31.79 0.19 11.53
N GLY A 218 -31.56 -0.89 12.27
CA GLY A 218 -32.58 -1.84 12.65
C GLY A 218 -33.68 -1.05 13.33
N LYS A 219 -34.86 -1.10 12.72
CA LYS A 219 -36.11 -0.90 13.44
C LYS A 219 -36.12 -1.88 14.60
N ILE A 220 -36.01 -1.35 15.82
CA ILE A 220 -36.66 -1.88 17.02
C ILE A 220 -37.27 -0.66 17.72
#